data_AF-S9S6Y2-F1
#
_entry.id   AF-S9S6Y2-F1
#
_cell.length_a   1.000
_cell.length_b   1.000
_cell.length_c   1.000
_cell.angle_alpha   90.00
_cell.angle_beta   90.00
_cell.angle_gamma   90.00
#
_symmetry.space_group_name_H-M   'P 1'
#
loop_
_entity.id
_entity.type
_entity.pdbx_description
1 polymer ?
#
loop_
_entity_poly.entity_id
_entity_poly.type
_entity_poly.pdbx_seq_one_letter_code
_entity_poly.pdbx_strand_id
1 'polypeptide(L)'
;MAGWYYAQGQEQKGPVDEGALRALAEAGVVTPDTLVWREGMADWEPARAHLAALGAGDPPLMPGRTVPAGGGGYSEQVGMAEAFRRFWRNFANFSGRANRGEFWWAVLAVMLIGMAVSALDVALFGTGEEAPAVLSGLWSLATLIPSLSLGARRLHDIDRSGWWQLLGLIPLVGLIILIVWWARKPDPRPNRFG
;
A
#
# COMPACT_ATOMS: atom_id res chain seq x y z
N MET A 1 -19.73 16.63 -34.21
CA MET A 1 -19.12 16.34 -32.90
C MET A 1 -19.48 14.91 -32.56
N ALA A 2 -18.50 14.03 -32.36
CA ALA A 2 -18.77 12.61 -32.08
C ALA A 2 -19.44 12.48 -30.70
N GLY A 3 -20.56 11.77 -30.64
CA GLY A 3 -21.31 11.55 -29.40
C GLY A 3 -20.71 10.43 -28.56
N TRP A 4 -20.68 10.62 -27.24
CA TRP A 4 -20.32 9.62 -26.26
C TRP A 4 -21.55 8.85 -25.79
N TYR A 5 -21.35 7.57 -25.50
CA TYR A 5 -22.33 6.69 -24.88
C TYR A 5 -21.76 6.15 -23.57
N TYR A 6 -22.63 5.87 -22.61
CA TYR A 6 -22.24 5.30 -21.31
C TYR A 6 -23.23 4.21 -20.87
N ALA A 7 -22.73 3.24 -20.11
CA ALA A 7 -23.53 2.16 -19.54
C ALA A 7 -24.08 2.52 -18.16
N GLN A 8 -25.39 2.40 -17.96
CA GLN A 8 -26.03 2.56 -16.66
C GLN A 8 -26.81 1.28 -16.32
N GLY A 9 -26.18 0.39 -15.55
CA GLY A 9 -26.72 -0.95 -15.30
C GLY A 9 -26.54 -1.88 -16.51
N GLN A 10 -27.64 -2.25 -17.17
CA GLN A 10 -27.64 -3.06 -18.41
C GLN A 10 -28.11 -2.26 -19.63
N GLU A 11 -28.36 -0.96 -19.47
CA GLU A 11 -28.83 -0.08 -20.54
C GLU A 11 -27.72 0.86 -21.03
N GLN A 12 -27.69 1.08 -22.34
CA GLN A 12 -26.86 2.08 -23.00
C GLN A 12 -27.59 3.43 -23.03
N LYS A 13 -26.91 4.50 -22.60
CA LYS A 13 -27.41 5.88 -22.65
C LYS A 13 -26.50 6.77 -23.49
N GLY A 14 -27.10 7.73 -24.20
CA GLY A 14 -26.42 8.64 -25.13
C GLY A 14 -27.18 8.80 -26.45
N PRO A 15 -26.63 9.55 -27.44
CA PRO A 15 -25.33 10.22 -27.40
C PRO A 15 -25.35 11.48 -26.53
N VAL A 16 -24.32 11.66 -25.71
CA VAL A 16 -24.04 12.90 -24.97
C VAL A 16 -22.76 13.53 -25.52
N ASP A 17 -22.64 14.86 -25.46
CA ASP A 17 -21.37 15.50 -25.78
C ASP A 17 -20.36 15.32 -24.62
N GLU A 18 -19.12 15.71 -24.87
CA GLU A 18 -18.03 15.58 -23.91
C GLU A 18 -18.25 16.41 -22.63
N GLY A 19 -18.88 17.60 -22.75
CA GLY A 19 -19.19 18.46 -21.61
C GLY A 19 -20.31 17.86 -20.75
N ALA A 20 -21.33 17.29 -21.37
CA ALA A 20 -22.41 16.57 -20.70
C ALA A 20 -21.89 15.29 -20.02
N LEU A 21 -20.96 14.57 -20.64
CA LEU A 21 -20.32 13.40 -20.01
C LEU A 21 -19.51 13.80 -18.76
N ARG A 22 -18.81 14.94 -18.80
CA ARG A 22 -18.12 15.50 -17.62
C ARG A 22 -19.11 15.90 -16.52
N ALA A 23 -20.20 16.57 -16.87
CA ALA A 23 -21.25 16.94 -15.91
C ALA A 23 -21.88 15.70 -15.24
N LEU A 24 -22.05 14.60 -15.98
CA LEU A 24 -22.54 13.34 -15.43
C LEU A 24 -21.53 12.65 -14.51
N ALA A 25 -20.23 12.81 -14.78
CA ALA A 25 -19.17 12.32 -13.91
C ALA A 25 -19.08 13.15 -12.60
N GLU A 26 -19.19 14.48 -12.71
CA GLU A 26 -19.27 15.38 -11.55
C GLU A 26 -20.51 15.13 -10.70
N ALA A 27 -21.64 14.79 -11.33
CA ALA A 27 -22.88 14.41 -10.66
C ALA A 27 -22.84 12.99 -10.04
N GLY A 28 -21.76 12.23 -10.25
CA GLY A 28 -21.60 10.86 -9.73
C GLY A 28 -22.46 9.80 -10.43
N VAL A 29 -23.10 10.15 -11.55
CA VAL A 29 -23.92 9.24 -12.37
C VAL A 29 -23.03 8.31 -13.21
N VAL A 30 -21.92 8.83 -13.71
CA VAL A 30 -20.87 8.08 -14.39
C VAL A 30 -19.69 7.95 -13.43
N THR A 31 -19.37 6.73 -13.01
CA THR A 31 -18.25 6.45 -12.10
C THR A 31 -16.99 6.08 -12.90
N PRO A 32 -15.79 6.03 -12.27
CA PRO A 32 -14.56 5.64 -12.94
C PRO A 32 -14.59 4.23 -13.57
N ASP A 33 -15.52 3.37 -13.13
CA ASP A 33 -15.73 2.01 -13.63
C ASP A 33 -16.88 1.90 -14.63
N THR A 34 -17.66 2.97 -14.83
CA THR A 34 -18.71 3.01 -15.85
C THR A 34 -18.09 2.85 -17.24
N LEU A 35 -18.60 1.91 -18.03
CA LEU A 35 -18.16 1.74 -19.41
C LEU A 35 -18.67 2.87 -20.29
N VAL A 36 -17.79 3.45 -21.11
CA VAL A 36 -18.08 4.48 -22.08
C VAL A 36 -17.60 4.06 -23.47
N TRP A 37 -18.24 4.58 -24.51
CA TRP A 37 -17.90 4.30 -25.90
C TRP A 37 -18.17 5.53 -26.77
N ARG A 38 -17.37 5.70 -27.82
CA ARG A 38 -17.61 6.69 -28.88
C ARG A 38 -17.23 6.13 -30.24
N GLU A 39 -17.75 6.77 -31.27
CA GLU A 39 -17.41 6.46 -32.66
C GLU A 39 -15.88 6.51 -32.88
N GLY A 40 -15.34 5.39 -33.38
CA GLY A 40 -13.90 5.14 -33.56
C GLY A 40 -13.25 4.26 -32.49
N MET A 41 -13.95 3.90 -31.40
CA MET A 41 -13.45 2.92 -30.43
C MET A 41 -13.75 1.48 -30.86
N ALA A 42 -12.78 0.59 -30.65
CA ALA A 42 -12.93 -0.82 -30.97
C ALA A 42 -13.93 -1.53 -30.03
N ASP A 43 -13.91 -1.18 -28.74
CA ASP A 43 -14.76 -1.76 -27.70
C ASP A 43 -15.14 -0.73 -26.63
N TRP A 44 -16.09 -1.08 -25.76
CA TRP A 44 -16.46 -0.29 -24.58
C TRP A 44 -15.31 -0.26 -23.56
N GLU A 45 -14.91 0.93 -23.15
CA GLU A 45 -13.78 1.12 -22.23
C GLU A 45 -14.20 1.82 -20.93
N PRO A 46 -13.56 1.55 -19.78
CA PRO A 46 -13.91 2.22 -18.52
C PRO A 46 -13.68 3.73 -18.58
N ALA A 47 -14.59 4.52 -18.02
CA ALA A 47 -14.55 5.98 -18.05
C ALA A 47 -13.22 6.54 -17.53
N ARG A 48 -12.58 5.92 -16.54
CA ARG A 48 -11.24 6.33 -16.05
C ARG A 48 -10.16 6.41 -17.14
N ALA A 49 -10.22 5.56 -18.17
CA ALA A 49 -9.24 5.51 -19.24
C ALA A 49 -9.34 6.75 -20.15
N HIS A 50 -10.51 7.39 -20.19
CA HIS A 50 -10.79 8.52 -21.06
C HIS A 50 -11.04 9.83 -20.30
N LEU A 51 -11.58 9.81 -19.08
CA LEU A 51 -11.81 10.99 -18.24
C LEU A 51 -10.49 11.66 -17.81
N ALA A 52 -9.41 10.90 -17.65
CA ALA A 52 -8.07 11.44 -17.38
C ALA A 52 -7.55 12.31 -18.54
N ALA A 53 -7.91 11.97 -19.79
CA ALA A 53 -7.56 12.77 -20.97
C ALA A 53 -8.40 14.05 -21.12
N LEU A 54 -9.50 14.16 -20.38
CA LEU A 54 -10.48 15.24 -20.45
C LEU A 54 -10.32 16.29 -19.35
N GLY A 55 -9.22 16.27 -18.60
CA GLY A 55 -8.88 17.35 -17.66
C GLY A 55 -9.64 17.31 -16.34
N ALA A 56 -10.03 16.12 -15.86
CA ALA A 56 -10.35 15.95 -14.45
C ALA A 56 -9.02 15.90 -13.66
N GLY A 57 -8.56 17.06 -13.20
CA GLY A 57 -7.63 17.10 -12.07
C GLY A 57 -8.22 16.30 -10.91
N ASP A 58 -7.35 15.67 -10.12
CA ASP A 58 -7.75 14.87 -8.97
C ASP A 58 -8.89 15.54 -8.19
N PRO A 59 -10.00 14.83 -7.88
CA PRO A 59 -11.14 15.44 -7.21
C PRO A 59 -10.69 16.11 -5.90
N PRO A 60 -11.10 17.36 -5.62
CA PRO A 60 -10.76 18.01 -4.36
C PRO A 60 -11.32 17.20 -3.19
N LEU A 61 -10.49 17.06 -2.14
CA LEU A 61 -10.86 16.36 -0.91
C LEU A 61 -12.16 16.96 -0.34
N MET A 62 -13.12 16.09 -0.01
CA MET A 62 -14.34 16.46 0.70
C MET A 62 -14.01 17.32 1.94
N PRO A 63 -14.59 18.52 2.12
CA PRO A 63 -14.46 19.27 3.36
C PRO A 63 -15.03 18.43 4.51
N GLY A 64 -14.18 18.08 5.49
CA GLY A 64 -14.59 17.28 6.64
C GLY A 64 -14.28 15.78 6.56
N ARG A 65 -13.66 15.29 5.48
CA ARG A 65 -12.99 13.98 5.54
C ARG A 65 -11.64 14.18 6.23
N THR A 66 -11.64 14.15 7.56
CA THR A 66 -10.39 13.93 8.29
C THR A 66 -9.87 12.57 7.85
N VAL A 67 -8.77 12.57 7.10
CA VAL A 67 -7.95 11.37 6.96
C VAL A 67 -7.63 10.97 8.40
N PRO A 68 -8.08 9.80 8.90
CA PRO A 68 -7.77 9.40 10.25
C PRO A 68 -6.24 9.46 10.39
N ALA A 69 -5.74 9.90 11.55
CA ALA A 69 -4.32 10.15 11.80
C ALA A 69 -3.39 8.90 11.69
N GLY A 70 -3.84 7.83 11.03
CA GLY A 70 -3.06 6.67 10.61
C GLY A 70 -3.18 6.30 9.12
N GLY A 71 -3.95 7.04 8.31
CA GLY A 71 -4.22 6.74 6.90
C GLY A 71 -3.35 7.53 5.92
N GLY A 72 -2.02 7.39 5.99
CA GLY A 72 -1.18 7.86 4.89
C GLY A 72 -1.59 7.16 3.60
N GLY A 73 -1.88 7.93 2.55
CA GLY A 73 -2.39 7.41 1.29
C GLY A 73 -1.52 6.25 0.79
N TYR A 74 -2.16 5.15 0.41
CA TYR A 74 -1.52 3.94 -0.09
C TYR A 74 -0.45 4.22 -1.18
N SER A 75 -0.64 5.30 -1.94
CA SER A 75 0.16 5.77 -3.07
C SER A 75 1.24 6.81 -2.74
N GLU A 76 1.33 7.32 -1.53
CA GLU A 76 2.30 8.36 -1.18
C GLU A 76 3.72 7.76 -1.09
N GLN A 77 4.68 8.38 -1.77
CA GLN A 77 6.08 8.00 -1.63
C GLN A 77 6.55 8.35 -0.21
N VAL A 78 6.72 7.32 0.62
CA VAL A 78 7.13 7.49 2.01
C VAL A 78 8.66 7.51 2.09
N GLY A 79 9.24 8.56 2.68
CA GLY A 79 10.67 8.59 3.01
C GLY A 79 11.00 7.70 4.21
N MET A 80 12.29 7.37 4.38
CA MET A 80 12.75 6.45 5.43
C MET A 80 12.32 6.85 6.85
N ALA A 81 12.45 8.13 7.20
CA ALA A 81 12.09 8.63 8.52
C ALA A 81 10.59 8.48 8.81
N GLU A 82 9.73 8.76 7.84
CA GLU A 82 8.28 8.61 8.02
C GLU A 82 7.88 7.12 8.05
N ALA A 83 8.52 6.26 7.25
CA ALA A 83 8.32 4.82 7.32
C ALA A 83 8.69 4.26 8.70
N PHE A 84 9.81 4.70 9.27
CA PHE A 84 10.23 4.31 10.62
C PHE A 84 9.30 4.87 11.71
N ARG A 85 8.80 6.11 11.55
CA ARG A 85 7.78 6.67 12.44
C ARG A 85 6.49 5.85 12.39
N ARG A 86 6.05 5.44 11.19
CA ARG A 86 4.87 4.59 10.97
C ARG A 86 5.03 3.19 11.56
N PHE A 87 6.23 2.62 11.47
CA PHE A 87 6.59 1.34 12.08
C PHE A 87 6.28 1.34 13.59
N TRP A 88 6.75 2.35 14.32
CA TRP A 88 6.47 2.48 15.75
C TRP A 88 5.03 2.91 16.06
N ARG A 89 4.44 3.82 15.27
CA ARG A 89 3.04 4.24 15.47
C ARG A 89 2.04 3.09 15.33
N ASN A 90 2.34 2.13 14.46
CA ASN A 90 1.52 0.95 14.19
C ASN A 90 2.10 -0.34 14.77
N PHE A 91 2.90 -0.27 15.85
CA PHE A 91 3.68 -1.42 16.29
C PHE A 91 2.85 -2.65 16.64
N ALA A 92 1.65 -2.48 17.19
CA ALA A 92 0.72 -3.57 17.50
C ALA A 92 -0.54 -3.58 16.63
N ASN A 93 -0.56 -2.82 15.53
CA ASN A 93 -1.70 -2.77 14.61
C ASN A 93 -1.55 -3.79 13.48
N PHE A 94 -2.20 -4.94 13.63
CA PHE A 94 -2.22 -6.01 12.63
C PHE A 94 -3.28 -5.83 11.54
N SER A 95 -4.09 -4.78 11.61
CA SER A 95 -5.18 -4.53 10.66
C SER A 95 -4.76 -3.55 9.55
N GLY A 96 -5.43 -3.65 8.41
CA GLY A 96 -5.16 -2.80 7.26
C GLY A 96 -3.94 -3.25 6.46
N ARG A 97 -3.36 -2.27 5.75
CA ARG A 97 -2.44 -2.48 4.63
C ARG A 97 -1.19 -1.61 4.77
N ALA A 98 -0.06 -2.11 4.26
CA ALA A 98 1.20 -1.40 4.24
C ALA A 98 1.75 -1.36 2.81
N ASN A 99 1.97 -0.15 2.29
CA ASN A 99 2.53 0.00 0.95
C ASN A 99 3.99 -0.49 0.90
N ARG A 100 4.50 -0.73 -0.32
CA ARG A 100 5.85 -1.26 -0.53
C ARG A 100 6.95 -0.34 -0.02
N GLY A 101 6.78 0.97 -0.20
CA GLY A 101 7.77 1.96 0.21
C GLY A 101 7.92 1.99 1.73
N GLU A 102 6.81 2.09 2.45
CA GLU A 102 6.75 2.01 3.91
C GLU A 102 7.39 0.71 4.42
N PHE A 103 7.06 -0.42 3.81
CA PHE A 103 7.61 -1.71 4.20
C PHE A 103 9.14 -1.76 4.06
N TRP A 104 9.67 -1.50 2.86
CA TRP A 104 11.10 -1.67 2.60
C TRP A 104 11.96 -0.62 3.30
N TRP A 105 11.47 0.61 3.43
CA TRP A 105 12.17 1.63 4.20
C TRP A 105 12.19 1.32 5.70
N ALA A 106 11.10 0.81 6.27
CA ALA A 106 11.09 0.40 7.67
C ALA A 106 12.02 -0.80 7.90
N VAL A 107 12.01 -1.80 7.00
CA VAL A 107 12.96 -2.93 7.05
C VAL A 107 14.40 -2.43 7.01
N LEU A 108 14.74 -1.54 6.07
CA LEU A 108 16.08 -0.98 5.96
C LEU A 108 16.47 -0.19 7.22
N ALA A 109 15.59 0.66 7.74
CA ALA A 109 15.85 1.43 8.96
C ALA A 109 16.10 0.51 10.16
N VAL A 110 15.29 -0.55 10.33
CA VAL A 110 15.46 -1.53 11.40
C VAL A 110 16.80 -2.27 11.27
N MET A 111 17.19 -2.64 10.05
CA MET A 111 18.49 -3.27 9.79
C MET A 111 19.66 -2.32 10.12
N LEU A 112 19.63 -1.08 9.63
CA LEU A 112 20.71 -0.13 9.86
C LEU A 112 20.87 0.24 11.34
N ILE A 113 19.76 0.49 12.04
CA ILE A 113 19.80 0.75 13.48
C ILE A 113 20.26 -0.49 14.24
N GLY A 114 19.80 -1.68 13.85
CA GLY A 114 20.27 -2.95 14.44
C GLY A 114 21.78 -3.17 14.28
N MET A 115 22.33 -2.85 13.10
CA MET A 115 23.77 -2.89 12.87
C MET A 115 24.52 -1.89 13.75
N ALA A 116 24.01 -0.66 13.89
CA ALA A 116 24.60 0.34 14.78
C ALA A 116 24.56 -0.09 16.25
N VAL A 117 23.44 -0.67 16.71
CA VAL A 117 23.30 -1.21 18.06
C VAL A 117 24.26 -2.38 18.29
N SER A 118 24.40 -3.28 17.32
CA SER A 118 25.37 -4.39 17.40
C SER A 118 26.82 -3.89 17.44
N ALA A 119 27.17 -2.87 16.66
CA ALA A 119 28.49 -2.24 16.72
C ALA A 119 28.74 -1.57 18.08
N LEU A 120 27.68 -1.02 18.70
CA LEU A 120 27.76 -0.44 20.04
C LEU A 120 27.98 -1.50 21.12
N ASP A 121 27.33 -2.67 21.03
CA ASP A 121 27.64 -3.80 21.92
C ASP A 121 29.13 -4.18 21.82
N VAL A 122 29.66 -4.30 20.60
CA VAL A 122 31.09 -4.59 20.37
C VAL A 122 31.99 -3.50 20.96
N ALA A 123 31.63 -2.24 20.80
CA ALA A 123 32.43 -1.12 21.30
C ALA A 123 32.42 -1.02 22.84
N LEU A 124 31.31 -1.37 23.48
CA LEU A 124 31.14 -1.26 24.94
C LEU A 124 31.59 -2.51 25.70
N PHE A 125 31.36 -3.69 25.12
CA PHE A 125 31.52 -4.98 25.80
C PHE A 125 32.58 -5.88 25.14
N GLY A 126 33.16 -5.45 24.01
CA GLY A 126 34.19 -6.17 23.29
C GLY A 126 33.65 -7.29 22.38
N THR A 127 34.56 -8.10 21.87
CA THR A 127 34.26 -9.24 21.00
C THR A 127 34.65 -10.55 21.70
N GLY A 128 33.79 -11.56 21.65
CA GLY A 128 34.06 -12.89 22.21
C GLY A 128 32.76 -13.63 22.52
N GLU A 129 32.83 -14.94 22.75
CA GLU A 129 31.63 -15.73 23.08
C GLU A 129 31.00 -15.34 24.43
N GLU A 130 31.82 -14.78 25.33
CA GLU A 130 31.38 -14.29 26.64
C GLU A 130 30.89 -12.82 26.61
N ALA A 131 31.02 -12.14 25.47
CA ALA A 131 30.66 -10.73 25.38
C ALA A 131 29.13 -10.56 25.40
N PRO A 132 28.57 -9.79 26.35
CA PRO A 132 27.14 -9.61 26.46
C PRO A 132 26.56 -8.84 25.26
N ALA A 133 25.54 -9.42 24.61
CA ALA A 133 24.79 -8.82 23.49
C ALA A 133 23.49 -8.14 23.98
N VAL A 134 23.58 -7.34 25.05
CA VAL A 134 22.39 -6.86 25.76
C VAL A 134 21.63 -5.83 24.93
N LEU A 135 22.32 -4.88 24.29
CA LEU A 135 21.65 -3.82 23.53
C LEU A 135 20.97 -4.37 22.28
N SER A 136 21.66 -5.22 21.53
CA SER A 136 21.11 -5.92 20.37
C SER A 136 19.98 -6.88 20.76
N GLY A 137 20.10 -7.58 21.89
CA GLY A 137 19.02 -8.40 22.44
C GLY A 137 17.76 -7.59 22.76
N LEU A 138 17.91 -6.45 23.43
CA LEU A 138 16.80 -5.53 23.73
C LEU A 138 16.19 -4.95 22.44
N TRP A 139 17.02 -4.57 21.47
CA TRP A 139 16.58 -4.08 20.17
C TRP A 139 15.77 -5.14 19.41
N SER A 140 16.24 -6.39 19.41
CA SER A 140 15.54 -7.52 18.80
C SER A 140 14.16 -7.73 19.43
N LEU A 141 14.06 -7.64 20.77
CA LEU A 141 12.77 -7.74 21.46
C LEU A 141 11.85 -6.56 21.16
N ALA A 142 12.38 -5.34 21.18
CA ALA A 142 11.62 -4.12 20.92
C ALA A 142 11.04 -4.09 19.49
N THR A 143 11.78 -4.63 18.51
CA THR A 143 11.37 -4.63 17.10
C THR A 143 10.53 -5.83 16.69
N LEU A 144 10.45 -6.88 17.52
CA LEU A 144 9.74 -8.13 17.20
C LEU A 144 8.27 -7.91 16.84
N ILE A 145 7.49 -7.32 17.75
CA ILE A 145 6.05 -7.09 17.56
C ILE A 145 5.79 -6.15 16.37
N PRO A 146 6.41 -4.95 16.28
CA PRO A 146 6.23 -4.08 15.12
C PRO A 146 6.62 -4.72 13.79
N SER A 147 7.65 -5.57 13.75
CA SER A 147 8.04 -6.30 12.53
C SER A 147 6.96 -7.29 12.10
N LEU A 148 6.40 -8.06 13.04
CA LEU A 148 5.29 -8.97 12.76
C LEU A 148 4.02 -8.24 12.31
N SER A 149 3.71 -7.10 12.94
CA SER A 149 2.61 -6.21 12.55
C SER A 149 2.77 -5.70 11.12
N LEU A 150 3.94 -5.15 10.80
CA LEU A 150 4.23 -4.61 9.48
C LEU A 150 4.22 -5.71 8.40
N GLY A 151 4.81 -6.86 8.68
CA GLY A 151 4.82 -8.01 7.76
C GLY A 151 3.42 -8.57 7.51
N ALA A 152 2.54 -8.58 8.51
CA ALA A 152 1.14 -8.97 8.36
C ALA A 152 0.38 -8.00 7.46
N ARG A 153 0.47 -6.69 7.73
CA ARG A 153 -0.15 -5.65 6.88
C ARG A 153 0.36 -5.66 5.44
N ARG A 154 1.63 -6.05 5.23
CA ARG A 154 2.19 -6.20 3.89
C ARG A 154 1.73 -7.47 3.17
N LEU A 155 1.42 -8.55 3.88
CA LEU A 155 0.79 -9.73 3.29
C LEU A 155 -0.69 -9.48 2.99
N HIS A 156 -1.37 -8.69 3.82
CA HIS A 156 -2.72 -8.25 3.56
C HIS A 156 -2.84 -7.52 2.22
N ASP A 157 -1.82 -6.77 1.80
CA ASP A 157 -1.79 -6.10 0.49
C ASP A 157 -2.01 -7.01 -0.74
N ILE A 158 -1.73 -8.30 -0.61
CA ILE A 158 -1.89 -9.32 -1.65
C ILE A 158 -2.96 -10.36 -1.29
N ASP A 159 -3.93 -9.96 -0.46
CA ASP A 159 -5.05 -10.76 0.05
C ASP A 159 -4.61 -12.05 0.77
N ARG A 160 -3.48 -12.00 1.49
CA ARG A 160 -2.97 -13.13 2.29
C ARG A 160 -2.99 -12.83 3.77
N SER A 161 -3.38 -13.80 4.58
CA SER A 161 -3.34 -13.67 6.04
C SER A 161 -1.92 -13.43 6.57
N GLY A 162 -1.80 -12.67 7.67
CA GLY A 162 -0.52 -12.43 8.34
C GLY A 162 0.17 -13.70 8.88
N TRP A 163 -0.57 -14.79 9.09
CA TRP A 163 -0.06 -16.09 9.55
C TRP A 163 0.96 -16.71 8.59
N TRP A 164 0.94 -16.33 7.32
CA TRP A 164 1.92 -16.81 6.35
C TRP A 164 3.37 -16.43 6.69
N GLN A 165 3.60 -15.47 7.60
CA GLN A 165 4.93 -15.16 8.12
C GLN A 165 5.61 -16.35 8.82
N LEU A 166 4.84 -17.34 9.29
CA LEU A 166 5.39 -18.57 9.87
C LEU A 166 6.24 -19.38 8.86
N LEU A 167 6.08 -19.14 7.55
CA LEU A 167 7.01 -19.68 6.56
C LEU A 167 8.46 -19.26 6.84
N GLY A 168 8.70 -18.12 7.48
CA GLY A 168 10.04 -17.68 7.87
C GLY A 168 10.75 -18.64 8.84
N LEU A 169 10.03 -19.55 9.50
CA LEU A 169 10.60 -20.62 10.31
C LEU A 169 11.24 -21.74 9.46
N ILE A 170 10.91 -21.81 8.17
CA ILE A 170 11.54 -22.71 7.21
C ILE A 170 12.73 -21.98 6.58
N PRO A 171 13.98 -22.36 6.91
CA PRO A 171 15.15 -21.64 6.45
C PRO A 171 15.27 -21.69 4.93
N LEU A 172 15.82 -20.62 4.36
CA LEU A 172 16.01 -20.40 2.91
C LEU A 172 14.70 -20.34 2.12
N VAL A 173 13.99 -21.45 1.96
CA VAL A 173 12.81 -21.56 1.08
C VAL A 173 11.69 -20.66 1.56
N GLY A 174 11.34 -20.72 2.84
CA GLY A 174 10.26 -19.92 3.40
C GLY A 174 10.58 -18.43 3.42
N LEU A 175 11.83 -18.07 3.70
CA LEU A 175 12.32 -16.70 3.60
C LEU A 175 12.23 -16.15 2.18
N ILE A 176 12.67 -16.91 1.17
CA ILE A 176 12.58 -16.51 -0.24
C ILE A 176 11.13 -16.26 -0.64
N ILE A 177 10.21 -17.16 -0.25
CA ILE A 177 8.78 -17.02 -0.54
C ILE A 177 8.23 -15.71 0.06
N LEU A 178 8.55 -15.42 1.33
CA LEU A 178 8.11 -14.20 2.00
C LEU A 178 8.68 -12.93 1.36
N ILE A 179 9.97 -12.91 1.03
CA ILE A 179 10.60 -11.78 0.32
C ILE A 179 9.89 -11.54 -1.01
N VAL A 180 9.64 -12.59 -1.80
CA VAL A 180 8.91 -12.49 -3.07
C VAL A 180 7.50 -11.94 -2.84
N TRP A 181 6.78 -12.41 -1.83
CA TRP A 181 5.43 -11.90 -1.52
C TRP A 181 5.43 -10.46 -1.05
N TRP A 182 6.34 -10.07 -0.15
CA TRP A 182 6.49 -8.69 0.28
C TRP A 182 6.95 -7.76 -0.85
N ALA A 183 7.64 -8.27 -1.87
CA ALA A 183 8.01 -7.50 -3.05
C ALA A 183 6.88 -7.36 -4.10
N ARG A 184 5.78 -8.11 -4.03
CA ARG A 184 4.75 -8.18 -5.10
C ARG A 184 3.85 -6.95 -5.27
N LYS A 185 3.34 -6.80 -6.51
CA LYS A 185 2.09 -6.10 -6.85
C LYS A 185 1.05 -6.08 -5.73
N PRO A 186 0.59 -4.98 -5.13
CA PRO A 186 -0.69 -5.06 -4.43
C PRO A 186 -1.82 -5.57 -5.33
N ASP A 187 -2.79 -6.22 -4.69
CA ASP A 187 -4.14 -6.53 -5.20
C ASP A 187 -4.76 -5.32 -5.92
N PRO A 188 -4.91 -5.19 -7.27
CA PRO A 188 -5.71 -4.07 -7.81
C PRO A 188 -7.19 -4.16 -7.45
N ARG A 189 -7.68 -5.35 -7.07
CA ARG A 189 -9.07 -5.56 -6.67
C ARG A 189 -9.33 -5.09 -5.24
N PRO A 190 -10.59 -4.76 -4.91
CA PRO A 190 -11.04 -4.63 -3.53
C PRO A 190 -10.65 -5.88 -2.75
N ASN A 191 -10.00 -5.68 -1.61
CA ASN A 191 -9.42 -6.72 -0.79
C ASN A 191 -10.14 -6.76 0.56
N ARG A 192 -10.27 -7.94 1.18
CA ARG A 192 -10.92 -8.12 2.49
C ARG A 192 -10.26 -7.34 3.62
N PHE A 193 -9.02 -6.89 3.44
CA PHE A 193 -8.24 -6.13 4.41
C PHE A 193 -8.26 -4.60 4.19
N GLY A 194 -9.05 -4.11 3.22
CA GLY A 194 -9.18 -2.68 2.89
C GLY A 194 -8.68 -2.33 1.51
#